data_AF-A0A1U8I309-F1
#
_entry.id   AF-A0A1U8I309-F1
#
_cell.length_a   1.000
_cell.length_b   1.000
_cell.length_c   1.000
_cell.angle_alpha   90.00
_cell.angle_beta   90.00
_cell.angle_gamma   90.00
#
_symmetry.space_group_name_H-M   'P 1'
#
loop_
_entity.id
_entity.type
_entity.pdbx_description
1 polymer ?
#
loop_
_entity_poly.entity_id
_entity_poly.type
_entity_poly.pdbx_seq_one_letter_code
_entity_poly.pdbx_strand_id
1 'polypeptide(L)'
;MDQNMNSTKEGLISGSGAIQHKAYARVGLLGNPSDVYFGKTISFSLANFWASVTLEPSPHLIINPHPIHDLVQFDSLDHLVNRLQSEGYYGGVRLLMSICKLFHKHCKDNNINLSPGNFTLSYDTNIPRQAGLSGSSAIVCAALSCLLDFYKVRHLIKVKVRPNLILSAEKELGIVAGLQDRVAQVYGGLVHMDFSKENMDKLGHGIYTPMDISLLPPFHLIYAENPSDSGKVHSTIRQRWLNGDELVISSMKEVADIAAEGKSAILQKNYQKLAELMNHNFDLRRCMFGDECLGALNVEMVEVARRVGAASKFTGSGGAVVAFCPEGPPQVKRLEDECRKAGFSIQAIQVVPSRLNDVDLKTLSK
;
A
#
# COMPACT_ATOMS: atom_id res chain seq x y z
N MET A 1 24.21 2.14 34.46
CA MET A 1 24.06 3.53 34.91
C MET A 1 24.84 4.39 33.94
N ASP A 2 24.29 5.17 33.03
CA ASP A 2 22.95 5.47 32.55
C ASP A 2 23.21 6.15 31.18
N GLN A 3 22.51 5.76 30.10
CA GLN A 3 21.40 6.51 29.49
C GLN A 3 21.67 8.02 29.27
N ASN A 4 21.23 8.71 28.24
CA ASN A 4 20.52 8.47 26.98
C ASN A 4 20.47 9.85 26.28
N MET A 5 20.29 9.85 24.96
CA MET A 5 19.48 10.78 24.16
C MET A 5 20.23 11.32 22.94
N ASN A 6 20.19 10.53 21.86
CA ASN A 6 20.21 11.06 20.50
C ASN A 6 18.75 11.14 20.03
N SER A 7 18.19 12.35 20.05
CA SER A 7 16.90 12.64 19.44
C SER A 7 17.07 12.83 17.93
N THR A 8 16.34 12.03 17.17
CA THR A 8 16.20 12.11 15.72
C THR A 8 15.43 13.37 15.33
N LYS A 9 16.09 14.28 14.60
CA LYS A 9 15.44 15.41 13.92
C LYS A 9 14.72 14.90 12.66
N GLU A 10 13.40 14.72 12.74
CA GLU A 10 12.53 14.62 11.57
C GLU A 10 11.66 15.89 11.46
N GLY A 11 11.69 16.53 10.28
CA GLY A 11 10.97 17.77 9.98
C GLY A 11 11.90 18.93 9.61
N LEU A 12 12.63 18.81 8.49
CA LEU A 12 13.35 19.95 7.91
C LEU A 12 12.32 20.91 7.29
N ILE A 13 11.97 21.96 8.03
CA ILE A 13 11.29 23.14 7.50
C ILE A 13 12.34 23.90 6.68
N SER A 14 12.34 23.73 5.35
CA SER A 14 13.28 24.39 4.46
C SER A 14 12.75 25.75 4.00
N GLY A 15 13.22 26.85 4.62
CA GLY A 15 13.37 28.20 4.04
C GLY A 15 12.15 28.98 3.50
N SER A 16 11.07 28.30 3.15
CA SER A 16 9.73 28.80 2.83
C SER A 16 8.76 27.89 3.58
N GLY A 17 7.53 28.30 3.88
CA GLY A 17 6.57 27.50 4.67
C GLY A 17 6.09 26.18 4.03
N ALA A 18 6.87 25.58 3.12
CA ALA A 18 6.61 24.32 2.44
C ALA A 18 6.59 23.13 3.43
N ILE A 19 5.56 22.30 3.31
CA ILE A 19 5.39 21.05 4.06
C ILE A 19 5.47 19.91 3.06
N GLN A 20 6.47 19.05 3.22
CA GLN A 20 6.62 17.86 2.39
C GLN A 20 6.44 16.59 3.22
N HIS A 21 5.63 15.66 2.71
CA HIS A 21 5.47 14.33 3.28
C HIS A 21 5.68 13.24 2.24
N LYS A 22 6.20 12.10 2.69
CA LYS A 22 6.33 10.88 1.90
C LYS A 22 5.45 9.77 2.48
N ALA A 23 4.81 9.03 1.60
CA ALA A 23 4.22 7.73 1.87
C ALA A 23 4.92 6.68 1.02
N TYR A 24 5.15 5.50 1.57
CA TYR A 24 5.91 4.45 0.91
C TYR A 24 4.99 3.43 0.23
N ALA A 25 5.52 2.69 -0.73
CA ALA A 25 4.86 1.49 -1.21
C ALA A 25 4.68 0.49 -0.05
N ARG A 26 3.87 -0.55 -0.27
CA ARG A 26 3.68 -1.63 0.71
C ARG A 26 3.71 -3.00 0.05
N VAL A 27 4.10 -4.00 0.84
CA VAL A 27 3.94 -5.41 0.50
C VAL A 27 2.84 -5.98 1.40
N GLY A 28 1.77 -6.48 0.77
CA GLY A 28 0.80 -7.36 1.42
C GLY A 28 1.44 -8.72 1.63
N LEU A 29 1.98 -8.96 2.84
CA LEU A 29 2.73 -10.16 3.14
C LEU A 29 1.80 -11.36 3.27
N LEU A 30 0.75 -11.29 4.09
CA LEU A 30 -0.22 -12.37 4.27
C LEU A 30 -1.65 -11.85 4.39
N GLY A 31 -2.61 -12.67 3.98
CA GLY A 31 -4.03 -12.44 4.16
C GLY A 31 -4.71 -11.57 3.10
N ASN A 32 -3.98 -11.03 2.12
CA ASN A 32 -4.62 -10.40 0.97
C ASN A 32 -5.19 -11.47 0.02
N PRO A 33 -6.41 -11.29 -0.53
CA PRO A 33 -7.25 -10.08 -0.52
C PRO A 33 -8.39 -10.06 0.53
N SER A 34 -8.25 -10.72 1.68
CA SER A 34 -9.35 -10.86 2.66
C SER A 34 -9.79 -9.54 3.34
N ASP A 35 -9.04 -8.45 3.20
CA ASP A 35 -9.34 -7.15 3.83
C ASP A 35 -10.66 -6.50 3.36
N VAL A 36 -11.13 -6.82 2.16
CA VAL A 36 -12.46 -6.38 1.68
C VAL A 36 -13.58 -7.35 2.03
N TYR A 37 -13.27 -8.47 2.68
CA TYR A 37 -14.17 -9.56 3.05
C TYR A 37 -14.19 -9.82 4.56
N PHE A 38 -13.92 -8.78 5.35
CA PHE A 38 -13.88 -8.84 6.83
C PHE A 38 -12.82 -9.80 7.40
N GLY A 39 -11.71 -9.97 6.69
CA GLY A 39 -10.61 -10.85 7.08
C GLY A 39 -9.50 -10.15 7.86
N LYS A 40 -8.30 -10.74 7.80
CA LYS A 40 -7.10 -10.25 8.48
C LYS A 40 -5.94 -10.21 7.51
N THR A 41 -5.01 -9.27 7.71
CA THR A 41 -3.83 -9.14 6.85
C THR A 41 -2.59 -8.78 7.65
N ILE A 42 -1.42 -9.07 7.08
CA ILE A 42 -0.13 -8.54 7.52
C ILE A 42 0.51 -7.85 6.34
N SER A 43 0.94 -6.61 6.52
CA SER A 43 1.67 -5.84 5.51
C SER A 43 2.82 -5.08 6.12
N PHE A 44 3.82 -4.77 5.31
CA PHE A 44 4.89 -3.86 5.70
C PHE A 44 5.16 -2.79 4.63
N SER A 45 5.72 -1.68 5.07
CA SER A 45 6.10 -0.56 4.19
C SER A 45 7.45 -0.82 3.50
N LEU A 46 7.49 -0.60 2.19
CA LEU A 46 8.61 -0.84 1.29
C LEU A 46 9.30 0.48 0.93
N ALA A 47 10.52 0.68 1.43
CA ALA A 47 11.26 1.93 1.29
C ALA A 47 11.77 2.18 -0.15
N ASN A 48 11.94 1.12 -0.94
CA ASN A 48 12.43 1.18 -2.32
C ASN A 48 11.58 2.13 -3.19
N PHE A 49 10.28 2.24 -2.88
CA PHE A 49 9.36 3.08 -3.64
C PHE A 49 8.50 3.97 -2.75
N TRP A 50 8.21 5.18 -3.22
CA TRP A 50 7.51 6.21 -2.47
C TRP A 50 6.70 7.14 -3.38
N ALA A 51 5.72 7.81 -2.79
CA ALA A 51 5.10 9.00 -3.32
C ALA A 51 5.32 10.15 -2.32
N SER A 52 5.71 11.32 -2.82
CA SER A 52 5.84 12.54 -2.03
C SER A 52 4.78 13.53 -2.45
N VAL A 53 4.33 14.33 -1.50
CA VAL A 53 3.50 15.50 -1.75
C VAL A 53 4.13 16.68 -1.05
N THR A 54 4.21 17.80 -1.76
CA THR A 54 4.66 19.07 -1.23
C THR A 54 3.47 20.03 -1.24
N LEU A 55 3.21 20.65 -0.09
CA LEU A 55 2.21 21.69 0.10
C LEU A 55 2.91 22.99 0.43
N GLU A 56 2.72 24.00 -0.39
CA GLU A 56 3.31 25.34 -0.22
C GLU A 56 2.21 26.39 -0.04
N PRO A 57 2.26 27.26 0.98
CA PRO A 57 1.33 28.38 1.08
C PRO A 57 1.38 29.26 -0.18
N SER A 58 0.21 29.60 -0.74
CA SER A 58 0.12 30.42 -1.95
C SER A 58 -1.14 31.29 -1.95
N PRO A 59 -1.19 32.39 -2.72
CA PRO A 59 -2.39 33.25 -2.78
C PRO A 59 -3.64 32.52 -3.28
N HIS A 60 -3.47 31.55 -4.17
CA HIS A 60 -4.54 30.73 -4.75
C HIS A 60 -4.35 29.26 -4.41
N LEU A 61 -5.46 28.51 -4.31
CA LEU A 61 -5.40 27.06 -4.19
C LEU A 61 -5.10 26.46 -5.57
N ILE A 62 -3.94 25.82 -5.70
CA ILE A 62 -3.45 25.26 -6.97
C ILE A 62 -3.14 23.79 -6.78
N ILE A 63 -3.63 22.93 -7.68
CA ILE A 63 -3.17 21.55 -7.80
C ILE A 63 -2.24 21.52 -9.01
N ASN A 64 -0.93 21.48 -8.77
CA ASN A 64 0.08 21.52 -9.81
C ASN A 64 0.18 20.14 -10.50
N PRO A 65 -0.12 20.02 -11.80
CA PRO A 65 0.00 18.75 -12.52
C PRO A 65 1.44 18.23 -12.55
N HIS A 66 1.63 16.92 -12.43
CA HIS A 66 2.95 16.33 -12.59
C HIS A 66 3.35 16.34 -14.07
N PRO A 67 4.55 16.81 -14.45
CA PRO A 67 4.94 16.99 -15.85
C PRO A 67 4.92 15.70 -16.68
N ILE A 68 5.10 14.54 -16.05
CA ILE A 68 5.13 13.23 -16.73
C ILE A 68 3.81 12.47 -16.56
N HIS A 69 3.20 12.59 -15.38
CA HIS A 69 2.11 11.69 -14.97
C HIS A 69 0.73 12.28 -15.22
N ASP A 70 0.63 13.61 -15.29
CA ASP A 70 -0.55 14.38 -15.68
C ASP A 70 -0.28 15.17 -16.97
N LEU A 71 0.50 14.58 -17.89
CA LEU A 71 0.84 15.22 -19.15
C LEU A 71 -0.43 15.46 -19.97
N VAL A 72 -0.63 16.71 -20.38
CA VAL A 72 -1.76 17.16 -21.22
C VAL A 72 -1.31 17.88 -22.49
N GLN A 73 0.00 18.02 -22.68
CA GLN A 73 0.62 18.58 -23.87
C GLN A 73 1.43 17.49 -24.57
N PHE A 74 1.20 17.30 -25.86
CA PHE A 74 1.78 16.23 -26.66
C PHE A 74 2.33 16.80 -27.97
N ASP A 75 3.40 16.21 -28.48
CA ASP A 75 4.04 16.66 -29.73
C ASP A 75 3.23 16.26 -30.97
N SER A 76 2.46 15.17 -30.88
CA SER A 76 1.62 14.64 -31.96
C SER A 76 0.50 13.75 -31.42
N LEU A 77 -0.45 13.38 -32.29
CA LEU A 77 -1.48 12.39 -31.96
C LEU A 77 -0.87 11.01 -31.63
N ASP A 78 0.18 10.60 -32.34
CA ASP A 78 0.87 9.33 -32.07
C ASP A 78 1.53 9.34 -30.68
N HIS A 79 2.14 10.46 -30.28
CA HIS A 79 2.67 10.62 -28.91
C HIS A 79 1.54 10.47 -27.89
N LEU A 80 0.40 11.14 -28.08
CA LEU A 80 -0.77 10.98 -27.21
C LEU A 80 -1.24 9.52 -27.12
N VAL A 81 -1.47 8.86 -28.26
CA VAL A 81 -1.99 7.49 -28.30
C VAL A 81 -1.03 6.52 -27.62
N ASN A 82 0.27 6.59 -27.93
CA ASN A 82 1.27 5.72 -27.32
C ASN A 82 1.34 5.92 -25.79
N ARG A 83 1.30 7.18 -25.32
CA ARG A 83 1.29 7.50 -23.89
C ARG A 83 0.02 7.02 -23.17
N LEU A 84 -1.12 7.05 -23.83
CA LEU A 84 -2.38 6.58 -23.24
C LEU A 84 -2.45 5.04 -23.18
N GLN A 85 -1.87 4.35 -24.16
CA GLN A 85 -1.79 2.89 -24.18
C GLN A 85 -0.87 2.34 -23.09
N SER A 86 0.26 2.99 -22.82
CA SER A 86 1.24 2.52 -21.82
C SER A 86 0.89 2.92 -20.39
N GLU A 87 0.49 4.17 -20.17
CA GLU A 87 0.45 4.79 -18.84
C GLU A 87 -0.98 5.17 -18.39
N GLY A 88 -1.94 5.06 -19.32
CA GLY A 88 -3.35 5.38 -19.11
C GLY A 88 -3.67 6.88 -19.15
N TYR A 89 -4.96 7.17 -18.97
CA TYR A 89 -5.56 8.50 -19.13
C TYR A 89 -5.39 9.43 -17.92
N TYR A 90 -5.19 8.87 -16.73
CA TYR A 90 -5.28 9.63 -15.49
C TYR A 90 -3.94 9.66 -14.74
N GLY A 91 -3.65 10.79 -14.09
CA GLY A 91 -2.56 10.94 -13.14
C GLY A 91 -3.03 11.24 -11.72
N GLY A 92 -2.19 11.90 -10.94
CA GLY A 92 -2.39 12.14 -9.51
C GLY A 92 -3.23 13.38 -9.18
N VAL A 93 -3.46 14.29 -10.13
CA VAL A 93 -4.26 15.51 -9.90
C VAL A 93 -5.64 15.18 -9.32
N ARG A 94 -6.34 14.19 -9.88
CA ARG A 94 -7.66 13.76 -9.38
C ARG A 94 -7.61 13.22 -7.95
N LEU A 95 -6.52 12.53 -7.59
CA LEU A 95 -6.33 11.97 -6.24
C LEU A 95 -6.15 13.10 -5.23
N LEU A 96 -5.34 14.11 -5.56
CA LEU A 96 -5.13 15.31 -4.74
C LEU A 96 -6.43 16.11 -4.56
N MET A 97 -7.18 16.32 -5.64
CA MET A 97 -8.49 17.01 -5.57
C MET A 97 -9.48 16.25 -4.69
N SER A 98 -9.57 14.93 -4.85
CA SER A 98 -10.48 14.09 -4.07
C SER A 98 -10.16 14.15 -2.58
N ILE A 99 -8.90 13.99 -2.18
CA ILE A 99 -8.54 14.03 -0.76
C ILE A 99 -8.76 15.42 -0.15
N CYS A 100 -8.53 16.51 -0.88
CA CYS A 100 -8.87 17.85 -0.41
C CYS A 100 -10.37 17.99 -0.12
N LYS A 101 -11.23 17.53 -1.04
CA LYS A 101 -12.69 17.53 -0.88
C LYS A 101 -13.11 16.70 0.35
N LEU A 102 -12.60 15.48 0.47
CA LEU A 102 -12.97 14.56 1.53
C LEU A 102 -12.42 15.01 2.90
N PHE A 103 -11.21 15.55 2.94
CA PHE A 103 -10.64 16.17 4.15
C PHE A 103 -11.50 17.35 4.62
N HIS A 104 -11.83 18.28 3.72
CA HIS A 104 -12.68 19.43 4.05
C HIS A 104 -14.06 18.97 4.55
N LYS A 105 -14.67 17.99 3.89
CA LYS A 105 -15.94 17.38 4.35
C LYS A 105 -15.80 16.77 5.75
N HIS A 106 -14.75 15.98 5.99
CA HIS A 106 -14.51 15.38 7.30
C HIS A 106 -14.37 16.43 8.40
N CYS A 107 -13.61 17.50 8.14
CA CYS A 107 -13.45 18.59 9.10
C CYS A 107 -14.79 19.29 9.39
N LYS A 108 -15.59 19.57 8.35
CA LYS A 108 -16.93 20.15 8.51
C LYS A 108 -17.85 19.25 9.33
N ASP A 109 -17.93 17.97 8.99
CA ASP A 109 -18.82 16.99 9.65
C ASP A 109 -18.42 16.75 11.12
N ASN A 110 -17.17 17.02 11.50
CA ASN A 110 -16.64 16.83 12.86
C ASN A 110 -16.37 18.15 13.60
N ASN A 111 -16.87 19.29 13.11
CA ASN A 111 -16.68 20.62 13.70
C ASN A 111 -15.20 21.00 13.94
N ILE A 112 -14.30 20.56 13.05
CA ILE A 112 -12.89 20.93 13.05
C ILE A 112 -12.73 22.22 12.23
N ASN A 113 -12.46 23.33 12.90
CA ASN A 113 -12.24 24.62 12.25
C ASN A 113 -10.87 24.65 11.55
N LEU A 114 -10.87 24.93 10.25
CA LEU A 114 -9.66 25.10 9.45
C LEU A 114 -9.29 26.58 9.42
N SER A 115 -8.01 26.89 9.65
CA SER A 115 -7.49 28.24 9.47
C SER A 115 -7.63 28.67 8.00
N PRO A 116 -7.92 29.95 7.70
CA PRO A 116 -7.92 30.43 6.33
C PRO A 116 -6.52 30.33 5.75
N GLY A 117 -6.41 29.99 4.47
CA GLY A 117 -5.13 29.87 3.78
C GLY A 117 -5.24 28.99 2.55
N ASN A 118 -4.76 29.52 1.43
CA ASN A 118 -4.63 28.81 0.18
C ASN A 118 -3.22 28.19 0.08
N PHE A 119 -3.08 27.20 -0.79
CA PHE A 119 -1.85 26.46 -0.97
C PHE A 119 -1.74 25.85 -2.37
N THR A 120 -0.51 25.57 -2.77
CA THR A 120 -0.18 24.79 -3.96
C THR A 120 0.20 23.38 -3.52
N LEU A 121 -0.46 22.38 -4.09
CA LEU A 121 -0.08 20.97 -3.95
C LEU A 121 0.63 20.49 -5.21
N SER A 122 1.77 19.86 -5.03
CA SER A 122 2.48 19.09 -6.06
C SER A 122 2.83 17.72 -5.52
N TYR A 123 3.03 16.75 -6.40
CA TYR A 123 3.43 15.39 -6.00
C TYR A 123 4.52 14.86 -6.92
N ASP A 124 5.29 13.90 -6.43
CA ASP A 124 6.27 13.12 -7.19
C ASP A 124 6.21 11.65 -6.74
N THR A 125 6.59 10.71 -7.59
CA THR A 125 6.61 9.29 -7.22
C THR A 125 7.55 8.49 -8.10
N ASN A 126 8.21 7.50 -7.48
CA ASN A 126 8.93 6.46 -8.20
C ASN A 126 8.22 5.09 -8.12
N ILE A 127 6.99 5.02 -7.61
CA ILE A 127 6.22 3.77 -7.53
C ILE A 127 5.80 3.37 -8.95
N PRO A 128 6.24 2.20 -9.45
CA PRO A 128 5.87 1.76 -10.79
C PRO A 128 4.34 1.63 -10.92
N ARG A 129 3.79 2.15 -12.02
CA ARG A 129 2.36 2.06 -12.28
C ARG A 129 1.93 0.61 -12.38
N GLN A 130 0.77 0.31 -11.79
CA GLN A 130 0.12 -1.00 -11.89
C GLN A 130 0.97 -2.21 -11.46
N ALA A 131 2.03 -1.97 -10.67
CA ALA A 131 2.89 -3.03 -10.11
C ALA A 131 2.35 -3.61 -8.79
N GLY A 132 1.09 -3.37 -8.43
CA GLY A 132 0.52 -3.86 -7.17
C GLY A 132 1.12 -3.24 -5.91
N LEU A 133 1.90 -2.17 -6.02
CA LEU A 133 2.64 -1.50 -4.95
C LEU A 133 1.92 -0.27 -4.34
N SER A 134 0.60 -0.16 -4.56
CA SER A 134 -0.28 0.83 -3.91
C SER A 134 0.11 2.32 -4.12
N GLY A 135 0.49 2.68 -5.35
CA GLY A 135 0.90 4.04 -5.70
C GLY A 135 -0.20 5.10 -5.53
N SER A 136 -1.45 4.79 -5.89
CA SER A 136 -2.56 5.75 -5.75
C SER A 136 -2.79 6.17 -4.30
N SER A 137 -2.89 5.21 -3.40
CA SER A 137 -3.10 5.47 -1.98
C SER A 137 -1.89 6.12 -1.32
N ALA A 138 -0.67 5.90 -1.84
CA ALA A 138 0.54 6.59 -1.37
C ALA A 138 0.43 8.11 -1.60
N ILE A 139 0.03 8.53 -2.81
CA ILE A 139 -0.16 9.95 -3.14
C ILE A 139 -1.22 10.56 -2.22
N VAL A 140 -2.36 9.88 -2.04
CA VAL A 140 -3.46 10.34 -1.17
C VAL A 140 -3.02 10.42 0.29
N CYS A 141 -2.25 9.44 0.78
CA CYS A 141 -1.73 9.40 2.15
C CYS A 141 -0.73 10.53 2.44
N ALA A 142 0.19 10.80 1.51
CA ALA A 142 1.15 11.90 1.60
C ALA A 142 0.42 13.25 1.60
N ALA A 143 -0.56 13.43 0.72
CA ALA A 143 -1.38 14.64 0.67
C ALA A 143 -2.17 14.88 1.96
N LEU A 144 -2.81 13.83 2.50
CA LEU A 144 -3.50 13.93 3.78
C LEU A 144 -2.53 14.37 4.89
N SER A 145 -1.31 13.83 4.92
CA SER A 145 -0.29 14.23 5.91
C SER A 145 0.09 15.71 5.80
N CYS A 146 0.25 16.24 4.57
CA CYS A 146 0.46 17.68 4.37
C CYS A 146 -0.72 18.51 4.87
N LEU A 147 -1.96 18.12 4.57
CA LEU A 147 -3.16 18.84 5.01
C LEU A 147 -3.30 18.87 6.54
N LEU A 148 -3.03 17.73 7.20
CA LEU A 148 -3.08 17.62 8.66
C LEU A 148 -2.11 18.59 9.35
N ASP A 149 -0.92 18.79 8.78
CA ASP A 149 0.12 19.64 9.36
C ASP A 149 -0.03 21.10 8.96
N PHE A 150 -0.42 21.37 7.71
CA PHE A 150 -0.70 22.72 7.23
C PHE A 150 -1.80 23.40 8.06
N TYR A 151 -2.90 22.68 8.29
CA TYR A 151 -4.00 23.16 9.11
C TYR A 151 -3.82 22.92 10.61
N LYS A 152 -2.72 22.26 11.02
CA LYS A 152 -2.40 21.94 12.42
C LYS A 152 -3.47 21.11 13.14
N VAL A 153 -4.15 20.23 12.42
CA VAL A 153 -5.26 19.40 12.92
C VAL A 153 -4.92 17.92 13.10
N ARG A 154 -3.64 17.53 12.96
CA ARG A 154 -3.19 16.12 13.10
C ARG A 154 -3.70 15.42 14.36
N HIS A 155 -3.72 16.13 15.48
CA HIS A 155 -4.16 15.61 16.78
C HIS A 155 -5.68 15.43 16.90
N LEU A 156 -6.47 16.09 16.04
CA LEU A 156 -7.93 16.00 16.01
C LEU A 156 -8.41 14.81 15.16
N ILE A 157 -7.64 14.43 14.14
CA ILE A 157 -7.94 13.29 13.26
C ILE A 157 -7.07 12.11 13.67
N LYS A 158 -7.62 11.27 14.56
CA LYS A 158 -6.94 10.08 15.14
C LYS A 158 -6.35 9.20 14.05
N VAL A 159 -5.17 8.64 14.30
CA VAL A 159 -4.43 7.84 13.31
C VAL A 159 -5.24 6.66 12.75
N LYS A 160 -6.05 6.00 13.60
CA LYS A 160 -6.93 4.88 13.21
C LYS A 160 -8.05 5.24 12.21
N VAL A 161 -8.40 6.53 12.11
CA VAL A 161 -9.45 7.04 11.21
C VAL A 161 -8.89 7.41 9.83
N ARG A 162 -7.61 7.81 9.75
CA ARG A 162 -6.98 8.29 8.51
C ARG A 162 -7.05 7.30 7.35
N PRO A 163 -6.86 5.96 7.54
CA PRO A 163 -7.00 5.00 6.46
C PRO A 163 -8.37 5.02 5.77
N ASN A 164 -9.45 5.24 6.54
CA ASN A 164 -10.80 5.35 5.98
C ASN A 164 -10.98 6.63 5.14
N LEU A 165 -10.36 7.74 5.54
CA LEU A 165 -10.44 8.99 4.78
C LEU A 165 -9.71 8.85 3.42
N ILE A 166 -8.55 8.22 3.43
CA ILE A 166 -7.77 7.91 2.21
C ILE A 166 -8.59 6.98 1.30
N LEU A 167 -9.14 5.89 1.85
CA LEU A 167 -9.99 4.97 1.08
C LEU A 167 -11.23 5.66 0.50
N SER A 168 -11.85 6.58 1.26
CA SER A 168 -13.03 7.32 0.82
C SER A 168 -12.71 8.23 -0.36
N ALA A 169 -11.55 8.88 -0.36
CA ALA A 169 -11.09 9.70 -1.48
C ALA A 169 -10.87 8.87 -2.76
N GLU A 170 -10.41 7.62 -2.64
CA GLU A 170 -10.28 6.74 -3.81
C GLU A 170 -11.63 6.20 -4.29
N LYS A 171 -12.53 5.85 -3.37
CA LYS A 171 -13.90 5.43 -3.71
C LYS A 171 -14.71 6.50 -4.43
N GLU A 172 -14.53 7.76 -4.06
CA GLU A 172 -15.13 8.92 -4.75
C GLU A 172 -14.80 8.93 -6.26
N LEU A 173 -13.62 8.43 -6.63
CA LEU A 173 -13.14 8.34 -8.01
C LEU A 173 -13.49 7.00 -8.69
N GLY A 174 -14.33 6.17 -8.05
CA GLY A 174 -14.70 4.84 -8.55
C GLY A 174 -13.60 3.79 -8.40
N ILE A 175 -12.54 4.04 -7.63
CA ILE A 175 -11.47 3.08 -7.42
C ILE A 175 -11.93 2.03 -6.40
N VAL A 176 -12.01 0.78 -6.84
CA VAL A 176 -12.32 -0.36 -5.97
C VAL A 176 -11.05 -0.79 -5.24
N ALA A 177 -11.02 -0.62 -3.93
CA ALA A 177 -9.88 -0.98 -3.10
C ALA A 177 -10.29 -1.37 -1.68
N GLY A 178 -9.37 -2.05 -0.99
CA GLY A 178 -9.47 -2.38 0.44
C GLY A 178 -8.64 -1.46 1.34
N LEU A 179 -8.75 -1.68 2.64
CA LEU A 179 -8.12 -0.81 3.65
C LEU A 179 -6.63 -1.09 3.86
N GLN A 180 -6.14 -2.29 3.54
CA GLN A 180 -4.79 -2.71 3.97
C GLN A 180 -3.69 -1.75 3.52
N ASP A 181 -3.75 -1.28 2.27
CA ASP A 181 -2.72 -0.39 1.71
C ASP A 181 -2.64 0.92 2.50
N ARG A 182 -3.81 1.47 2.83
CA ARG A 182 -3.96 2.76 3.51
C ARG A 182 -3.50 2.65 4.94
N VAL A 183 -3.79 1.54 5.62
CA VAL A 183 -3.31 1.29 6.98
C VAL A 183 -1.78 1.16 6.97
N ALA A 184 -1.22 0.32 6.08
CA ALA A 184 0.23 0.13 5.98
C ALA A 184 0.96 1.46 5.72
N GLN A 185 0.41 2.31 4.84
CA GLN A 185 1.00 3.61 4.49
C GLN A 185 0.91 4.66 5.59
N VAL A 186 -0.21 4.69 6.33
CA VAL A 186 -0.39 5.61 7.46
C VAL A 186 0.52 5.21 8.64
N TYR A 187 0.63 3.92 8.91
CA TYR A 187 1.36 3.42 10.09
C TYR A 187 2.86 3.27 9.84
N GLY A 188 3.29 2.99 8.61
CA GLY A 188 4.66 2.57 8.34
C GLY A 188 4.92 1.17 8.93
N GLY A 189 6.20 0.78 9.01
CA GLY A 189 6.59 -0.43 9.73
C GLY A 189 5.99 -1.72 9.18
N LEU A 190 5.79 -2.67 10.09
CA LEU A 190 5.08 -3.93 9.90
C LEU A 190 3.78 -3.88 10.72
N VAL A 191 2.65 -4.20 10.10
CA VAL A 191 1.33 -4.08 10.75
C VAL A 191 0.50 -5.34 10.50
N HIS A 192 -0.01 -5.92 11.58
CA HIS A 192 -1.10 -6.89 11.54
C HIS A 192 -2.44 -6.14 11.65
N MET A 193 -3.38 -6.47 10.78
CA MET A 193 -4.64 -5.75 10.64
C MET A 193 -5.81 -6.73 10.71
N ASP A 194 -6.76 -6.46 11.58
CA ASP A 194 -8.00 -7.22 11.72
C ASP A 194 -9.19 -6.36 11.27
N PHE A 195 -9.81 -6.77 10.17
CA PHE A 195 -10.97 -6.12 9.57
C PHE A 195 -12.27 -6.87 9.87
N SER A 196 -12.30 -7.70 10.93
CA SER A 196 -13.50 -8.45 11.30
C SER A 196 -14.73 -7.56 11.36
N LYS A 197 -15.85 -8.11 10.88
CA LYS A 197 -17.11 -7.37 10.76
C LYS A 197 -17.53 -6.75 12.09
N GLU A 198 -17.36 -7.48 13.20
CA GLU A 198 -17.63 -6.98 14.55
C GLU A 198 -16.85 -5.69 14.86
N ASN A 199 -15.53 -5.68 14.62
CA ASN A 199 -14.69 -4.51 14.88
C ASN A 199 -15.06 -3.35 13.95
N MET A 200 -15.26 -3.64 12.67
CA MET A 200 -15.65 -2.65 11.67
C MET A 200 -16.99 -1.99 12.00
N ASP A 201 -18.01 -2.77 12.38
CA ASP A 201 -19.35 -2.28 12.73
C ASP A 201 -19.33 -1.48 14.04
N LYS A 202 -18.56 -1.92 15.04
CA LYS A 202 -18.49 -1.29 16.36
C LYS A 202 -17.63 -0.01 16.39
N LEU A 203 -16.49 0.00 15.70
CA LEU A 203 -15.50 1.06 15.79
C LEU A 203 -15.46 1.96 14.55
N GLY A 204 -16.05 1.52 13.43
CA GLY A 204 -15.90 2.17 12.13
C GLY A 204 -14.53 1.98 11.48
N HIS A 205 -13.66 1.16 12.07
CA HIS A 205 -12.31 0.86 11.59
C HIS A 205 -11.84 -0.50 12.13
N GLY A 206 -10.79 -1.07 11.52
CA GLY A 206 -10.20 -2.33 11.98
C GLY A 206 -9.30 -2.15 13.21
N ILE A 207 -8.80 -3.26 13.74
CA ILE A 207 -7.74 -3.26 14.76
C ILE A 207 -6.40 -3.34 14.05
N TYR A 208 -5.56 -2.33 14.25
CA TYR A 208 -4.25 -2.22 13.61
C TYR A 208 -3.17 -2.37 14.69
N THR A 209 -2.39 -3.44 14.62
CA THR A 209 -1.35 -3.79 15.59
C THR A 209 0.02 -3.66 14.93
N PRO A 210 0.79 -2.58 15.23
CA PRO A 210 2.19 -2.50 14.84
C PRO A 210 2.99 -3.67 15.41
N MET A 211 3.95 -4.16 14.64
CA MET A 211 4.85 -5.25 15.03
C MET A 211 6.30 -4.79 14.77
N ASP A 212 7.24 -5.46 15.43
CA ASP A 212 8.66 -5.17 15.26
C ASP A 212 9.15 -5.66 13.88
N ILE A 213 9.74 -4.75 13.10
CA ILE A 213 10.30 -5.05 11.78
C ILE A 213 11.53 -5.97 11.87
N SER A 214 12.21 -6.02 13.02
CA SER A 214 13.39 -6.89 13.25
C SER A 214 13.04 -8.39 13.25
N LEU A 215 11.75 -8.72 13.30
CA LEU A 215 11.22 -10.07 13.22
C LEU A 215 11.13 -10.61 11.80
N LEU A 216 11.26 -9.75 10.78
CA LEU A 216 11.15 -10.15 9.39
C LEU A 216 12.47 -10.76 8.89
N PRO A 217 12.42 -11.88 8.13
CA PRO A 217 13.58 -12.33 7.38
C PRO A 217 13.85 -11.39 6.19
N PRO A 218 15.03 -11.46 5.57
CA PRO A 218 15.29 -10.74 4.33
C PRO A 218 14.38 -11.22 3.20
N PHE A 219 13.69 -10.28 2.57
CA PHE A 219 12.84 -10.52 1.40
C PHE A 219 13.41 -9.88 0.13
N HIS A 220 12.95 -10.35 -1.01
CA HIS A 220 13.28 -9.80 -2.32
C HIS A 220 11.98 -9.44 -3.04
N LEU A 221 12.02 -8.34 -3.78
CA LEU A 221 10.93 -7.90 -4.63
C LEU A 221 11.26 -8.29 -6.06
N ILE A 222 10.33 -8.98 -6.71
CA ILE A 222 10.37 -9.29 -8.14
C ILE A 222 9.23 -8.50 -8.79
N TYR A 223 9.50 -7.79 -9.89
CA TYR A 223 8.48 -7.03 -10.59
C TYR A 223 8.81 -6.90 -12.08
N ALA A 224 7.77 -6.63 -12.86
CA ALA A 224 7.87 -6.35 -14.29
C ALA A 224 7.24 -4.99 -14.58
N GLU A 225 7.80 -4.26 -15.52
CA GLU A 225 7.19 -3.06 -16.10
C GLU A 225 6.09 -3.50 -17.08
N ASN A 226 5.03 -4.12 -16.56
CA ASN A 226 3.86 -4.46 -17.37
C ASN A 226 2.57 -4.02 -16.67
N PRO A 227 1.79 -3.10 -17.28
CA PRO A 227 0.52 -2.68 -16.73
C PRO A 227 -0.47 -3.85 -16.55
N SER A 228 -0.90 -4.10 -15.31
CA SER A 228 -2.01 -5.02 -15.00
C SER A 228 -3.26 -4.26 -14.54
N ASP A 229 -4.40 -4.48 -15.19
CA ASP A 229 -5.69 -3.90 -14.80
C ASP A 229 -6.29 -4.65 -13.60
N SER A 230 -5.96 -4.20 -12.39
CA SER A 230 -6.45 -4.81 -11.16
C SER A 230 -7.95 -4.62 -10.91
N GLY A 231 -8.62 -3.68 -11.58
CA GLY A 231 -10.03 -3.34 -11.31
C GLY A 231 -11.01 -4.43 -11.75
N LYS A 232 -10.84 -4.97 -12.96
CA LYS A 232 -11.71 -6.01 -13.53
C LYS A 232 -11.58 -7.36 -12.80
N VAL A 233 -10.36 -7.66 -12.33
CA VAL A 233 -10.01 -8.90 -11.63
C VAL A 233 -10.78 -9.03 -10.31
N HIS A 234 -10.91 -7.94 -9.54
CA HIS A 234 -11.57 -7.97 -8.23
C HIS A 234 -13.10 -7.94 -8.30
N SER A 235 -13.69 -7.35 -9.34
CA SER A 235 -15.16 -7.24 -9.44
C SER A 235 -15.84 -8.61 -9.52
N THR A 236 -15.26 -9.57 -10.24
CA THR A 236 -15.85 -10.92 -10.43
C THR A 236 -15.87 -11.72 -9.13
N ILE A 237 -14.76 -11.72 -8.39
CA ILE A 237 -14.68 -12.43 -7.10
C ILE A 237 -15.61 -11.81 -6.07
N ARG A 238 -15.73 -10.48 -6.06
CA ARG A 238 -16.67 -9.80 -5.17
C ARG A 238 -18.12 -10.22 -5.45
N GLN A 239 -18.51 -10.33 -6.72
CA GLN A 239 -19.85 -10.80 -7.09
C GLN A 239 -20.09 -12.24 -6.65
N ARG A 240 -19.12 -13.15 -6.89
CA ARG A 240 -19.21 -14.55 -6.42
C ARG A 240 -19.40 -14.63 -4.90
N TRP A 241 -18.63 -13.84 -4.15
CA TRP A 241 -18.78 -13.77 -2.69
C TRP A 241 -20.17 -13.26 -2.27
N LEU A 242 -20.67 -12.19 -2.90
CA LEU A 242 -22.02 -11.65 -2.63
C LEU A 242 -23.14 -12.65 -2.96
N ASN A 243 -22.92 -13.49 -3.97
CA ASN A 243 -23.84 -14.55 -4.38
C ASN A 243 -23.77 -15.79 -3.49
N GLY A 244 -22.94 -15.81 -2.45
CA GLY A 244 -22.85 -16.94 -1.54
C GLY A 244 -22.01 -18.11 -2.05
N ASP A 245 -21.09 -17.90 -3.00
CA ASP A 245 -20.19 -18.95 -3.49
C ASP A 245 -19.37 -19.54 -2.33
N GLU A 246 -19.66 -20.78 -1.96
CA GLU A 246 -19.06 -21.46 -0.80
C GLU A 246 -17.54 -21.61 -0.93
N LEU A 247 -17.02 -21.85 -2.14
CA LEU A 247 -15.59 -21.97 -2.39
C LEU A 247 -14.90 -20.63 -2.11
N VAL A 248 -15.47 -19.52 -2.61
CA VAL A 248 -14.90 -18.18 -2.38
C VAL A 248 -15.00 -17.79 -0.91
N ILE A 249 -16.13 -18.04 -0.24
CA ILE A 249 -16.31 -17.70 1.17
C ILE A 249 -15.34 -18.47 2.06
N SER A 250 -15.26 -19.80 1.88
CA SER A 250 -14.34 -20.65 2.65
C SER A 250 -12.87 -20.29 2.41
N SER A 251 -12.48 -20.10 1.15
CA SER A 251 -11.11 -19.68 0.80
C SER A 251 -10.76 -18.31 1.37
N MET A 252 -11.68 -17.33 1.39
CA MET A 252 -11.42 -16.01 1.99
C MET A 252 -11.25 -16.09 3.51
N LYS A 253 -12.00 -16.97 4.19
CA LYS A 253 -11.81 -17.25 5.61
C LYS A 253 -10.43 -17.85 5.86
N GLU A 254 -10.03 -18.83 5.07
CA GLU A 254 -8.72 -19.47 5.19
C GLU A 254 -7.58 -18.49 4.91
N VAL A 255 -7.73 -17.61 3.91
CA VAL A 255 -6.78 -16.51 3.67
C VAL A 255 -6.67 -15.59 4.89
N ALA A 256 -7.77 -15.29 5.60
CA ALA A 256 -7.71 -14.51 6.83
C ALA A 256 -7.02 -15.26 7.98
N ASP A 257 -7.23 -16.57 8.09
CA ASP A 257 -6.60 -17.42 9.11
C ASP A 257 -5.08 -17.54 8.88
N ILE A 258 -4.63 -17.58 7.62
CA ILE A 258 -3.21 -17.50 7.24
C ILE A 258 -2.53 -16.26 7.83
N ALA A 259 -3.20 -15.11 7.86
CA ALA A 259 -2.62 -13.91 8.48
C ALA A 259 -2.51 -14.05 10.02
N ALA A 260 -3.49 -14.69 10.66
CA ALA A 260 -3.43 -14.96 12.09
C ALA A 260 -2.32 -15.95 12.45
N GLU A 261 -2.18 -17.05 11.70
CA GLU A 261 -1.07 -18.00 11.83
C GLU A 261 0.28 -17.34 11.53
N GLY A 262 0.33 -16.50 10.49
CA GLY A 262 1.51 -15.77 10.07
C GLY A 262 2.03 -14.82 11.14
N LYS A 263 1.13 -14.17 11.89
CA LYS A 263 1.51 -13.33 13.04
C LYS A 263 2.29 -14.16 14.06
N SER A 264 1.77 -15.34 14.42
CA SER A 264 2.43 -16.25 15.35
C SER A 264 3.77 -16.74 14.81
N ALA A 265 3.84 -17.12 13.54
CA ALA A 265 5.07 -17.57 12.88
C ALA A 265 6.16 -16.50 12.89
N ILE A 266 5.81 -15.24 12.61
CA ILE A 266 6.75 -14.10 12.66
C ILE A 266 7.23 -13.85 14.09
N LEU A 267 6.33 -13.81 15.08
CA LEU A 267 6.68 -13.59 16.48
C LEU A 267 7.62 -14.67 17.02
N GLN A 268 7.44 -15.92 16.58
CA GLN A 268 8.27 -17.06 16.96
C GLN A 268 9.50 -17.25 16.08
N LYS A 269 9.69 -16.40 15.05
CA LYS A 269 10.73 -16.55 14.00
C LYS A 269 10.71 -17.92 13.32
N ASN A 270 9.53 -18.54 13.22
CA ASN A 270 9.33 -19.78 12.48
C ASN A 270 9.22 -19.48 10.98
N TYR A 271 10.37 -19.25 10.36
CA TYR A 271 10.44 -18.85 8.96
C TYR A 271 10.08 -19.98 7.98
N GLN A 272 10.20 -21.24 8.40
CA GLN A 272 9.70 -22.36 7.60
C GLN A 272 8.17 -22.29 7.45
N LYS A 273 7.45 -22.12 8.56
CA LYS A 273 6.00 -21.93 8.52
C LYS A 273 5.61 -20.66 7.77
N LEU A 274 6.39 -19.58 7.89
CA LEU A 274 6.16 -18.36 7.10
C LEU A 274 6.24 -18.62 5.60
N ALA A 275 7.24 -19.38 5.14
CA ALA A 275 7.41 -19.77 3.75
C ALA A 275 6.21 -20.59 3.23
N GLU A 276 5.76 -21.57 4.02
CA GLU A 276 4.56 -22.38 3.73
C GLU A 276 3.30 -21.51 3.59
N LEU A 277 3.09 -20.60 4.55
CA LEU A 277 1.93 -19.68 4.57
C LEU A 277 1.94 -18.71 3.38
N MET A 278 3.11 -18.21 2.98
CA MET A 278 3.24 -17.36 1.79
C MET A 278 2.80 -18.11 0.54
N ASN A 279 3.27 -19.35 0.36
CA ASN A 279 2.89 -20.14 -0.80
C ASN A 279 1.40 -20.48 -0.79
N HIS A 280 0.90 -20.95 0.35
CA HIS A 280 -0.52 -21.31 0.52
C HIS A 280 -1.46 -20.14 0.25
N ASN A 281 -1.11 -18.93 0.70
CA ASN A 281 -1.90 -17.74 0.41
C ASN A 281 -2.01 -17.48 -1.10
N PHE A 282 -0.92 -17.66 -1.86
CA PHE A 282 -0.99 -17.52 -3.31
C PHE A 282 -1.79 -18.64 -3.96
N ASP A 283 -1.66 -19.87 -3.47
CA ASP A 283 -2.37 -21.03 -4.04
C ASP A 283 -3.89 -20.87 -3.88
N LEU A 284 -4.36 -20.40 -2.73
CA LEU A 284 -5.76 -20.02 -2.52
C LEU A 284 -6.21 -18.88 -3.45
N ARG A 285 -5.34 -17.87 -3.64
CA ARG A 285 -5.64 -16.78 -4.59
C ARG A 285 -5.77 -17.32 -6.01
N ARG A 286 -4.85 -18.18 -6.45
CA ARG A 286 -4.88 -18.80 -7.78
C ARG A 286 -6.11 -19.68 -7.96
N CYS A 287 -6.48 -20.46 -6.94
CA CYS A 287 -7.69 -21.27 -6.92
C CYS A 287 -8.96 -20.42 -7.09
N MET A 288 -9.08 -19.33 -6.34
CA MET A 288 -10.27 -18.46 -6.40
C MET A 288 -10.37 -17.69 -7.72
N PHE A 289 -9.27 -17.09 -8.18
CA PHE A 289 -9.27 -16.15 -9.30
C PHE A 289 -9.08 -16.83 -10.67
N GLY A 290 -8.31 -17.92 -10.74
CA GLY A 290 -7.93 -18.57 -11.98
C GLY A 290 -6.80 -17.85 -12.74
N ASP A 291 -6.03 -18.61 -13.51
CA ASP A 291 -4.83 -18.12 -14.21
C ASP A 291 -5.13 -17.06 -15.27
N GLU A 292 -6.27 -17.16 -15.96
CA GLU A 292 -6.71 -16.15 -16.93
C GLU A 292 -6.86 -14.78 -16.28
N CYS A 293 -7.44 -14.76 -15.08
CA CYS A 293 -7.68 -13.55 -14.30
C CYS A 293 -6.39 -13.00 -13.69
N LEU A 294 -5.50 -13.88 -13.23
CA LEU A 294 -4.21 -13.46 -12.65
C LEU A 294 -3.20 -13.03 -13.72
N GLY A 295 -3.32 -13.56 -14.95
CA GLY A 295 -2.43 -13.28 -16.06
C GLY A 295 -1.15 -14.12 -16.02
N ALA A 296 -0.78 -14.69 -17.17
CA ALA A 296 0.35 -15.61 -17.30
C ALA A 296 1.67 -15.03 -16.79
N LEU A 297 1.96 -13.75 -17.08
CA LEU A 297 3.19 -13.08 -16.63
C LEU A 297 3.28 -13.00 -15.09
N ASN A 298 2.15 -12.71 -14.41
CA ASN A 298 2.15 -12.61 -12.96
C ASN A 298 2.31 -13.97 -12.30
N VAL A 299 1.64 -15.00 -12.83
CA VAL A 299 1.82 -16.39 -12.37
C VAL A 299 3.27 -16.81 -12.57
N GLU A 300 3.86 -16.54 -13.74
CA GLU A 300 5.25 -16.88 -14.04
C GLU A 300 6.24 -16.20 -13.08
N MET A 301 6.01 -14.95 -12.66
CA MET A 301 6.85 -14.29 -11.64
C MET A 301 6.88 -15.07 -10.32
N VAL A 302 5.75 -15.67 -9.90
CA VAL A 302 5.69 -16.50 -8.69
C VAL A 302 6.41 -17.82 -8.92
N GLU A 303 6.14 -18.48 -10.04
CA GLU A 303 6.71 -19.79 -10.36
C GLU A 303 8.23 -19.75 -10.55
N VAL A 304 8.78 -18.70 -11.16
CA VAL A 304 10.24 -18.47 -11.25
C VAL A 304 10.90 -18.53 -9.88
N ALA A 305 10.29 -17.90 -8.87
CA ALA A 305 10.82 -17.94 -7.52
C ALA A 305 10.68 -19.34 -6.88
N ARG A 306 9.57 -20.03 -7.12
CA ARG A 306 9.33 -21.37 -6.58
C ARG A 306 10.26 -22.43 -7.17
N ARG A 307 10.67 -22.30 -8.45
CA ARG A 307 11.63 -23.23 -9.11
C ARG A 307 12.98 -23.33 -8.39
N VAL A 308 13.40 -22.26 -7.71
CA VAL A 308 14.65 -22.26 -6.94
C VAL A 308 14.44 -22.60 -5.46
N GLY A 309 13.21 -22.97 -5.08
CA GLY A 309 12.78 -23.31 -3.72
C GLY A 309 12.41 -22.11 -2.85
N ALA A 310 12.30 -20.90 -3.41
CA ALA A 310 11.89 -19.72 -2.64
C ALA A 310 10.36 -19.71 -2.47
N ALA A 311 9.89 -19.24 -1.32
CA ALA A 311 8.47 -18.95 -1.14
C ALA A 311 8.12 -17.62 -1.80
N SER A 312 6.99 -17.55 -2.48
CA SER A 312 6.62 -16.35 -3.24
C SER A 312 5.11 -16.17 -3.36
N LYS A 313 4.71 -14.90 -3.42
CA LYS A 313 3.32 -14.49 -3.65
C LYS A 313 3.24 -13.04 -4.09
N PHE A 314 2.07 -12.63 -4.59
CA PHE A 314 1.82 -11.25 -4.96
C PHE A 314 1.94 -10.30 -3.75
N THR A 315 2.50 -9.12 -4.00
CA THR A 315 2.53 -7.99 -3.04
C THR A 315 1.17 -7.30 -2.91
N GLY A 316 0.31 -7.44 -3.92
CA GLY A 316 -1.01 -6.82 -4.02
C GLY A 316 -1.89 -7.55 -5.02
N SER A 317 -2.41 -6.83 -6.02
CA SER A 317 -3.32 -7.41 -7.03
C SER A 317 -2.60 -8.14 -8.18
N GLY A 318 -1.33 -7.81 -8.45
CA GLY A 318 -0.54 -8.26 -9.60
C GLY A 318 0.62 -7.29 -9.87
N GLY A 319 1.51 -7.60 -10.81
CA GLY A 319 2.61 -6.74 -11.26
C GLY A 319 3.88 -6.76 -10.38
N ALA A 320 3.79 -7.27 -9.15
CA ALA A 320 4.95 -7.55 -8.32
C ALA A 320 4.72 -8.71 -7.35
N VAL A 321 5.81 -9.38 -6.99
CA VAL A 321 5.90 -10.54 -6.12
C VAL A 321 6.90 -10.27 -5.01
N VAL A 322 6.57 -10.69 -3.80
CA VAL A 322 7.52 -10.81 -2.70
C VAL A 322 8.04 -12.24 -2.66
N ALA A 323 9.35 -12.40 -2.54
CA ALA A 323 10.03 -13.68 -2.44
C ALA A 323 10.83 -13.79 -1.13
N PHE A 324 10.76 -14.95 -0.50
CA PHE A 324 11.55 -15.32 0.68
C PHE A 324 12.41 -16.55 0.35
N CYS A 325 13.72 -16.43 0.57
CA CYS A 325 14.69 -17.48 0.31
C CYS A 325 15.15 -18.13 1.64
N PRO A 326 14.50 -19.21 2.13
CA PRO A 326 14.86 -19.84 3.40
C PRO A 326 16.28 -20.44 3.43
N GLU A 327 16.87 -20.78 2.27
CA GLU A 327 18.24 -21.29 2.17
C GLU A 327 19.31 -20.18 2.15
N GLY A 328 18.89 -18.92 2.21
CA GLY A 328 19.80 -17.77 2.28
C GLY A 328 20.50 -17.41 0.96
N PRO A 329 21.69 -16.79 1.01
CA PRO A 329 22.32 -16.16 -0.16
C PRO A 329 22.53 -17.05 -1.39
N PRO A 330 22.88 -18.35 -1.28
CA PRO A 330 23.01 -19.21 -2.46
C PRO A 330 21.70 -19.34 -3.26
N GLN A 331 20.56 -19.39 -2.58
CA GLN A 331 19.25 -19.44 -3.21
C GLN A 331 18.85 -18.10 -3.81
N VAL A 332 19.21 -16.99 -3.15
CA VAL A 332 19.04 -15.63 -3.71
C VAL A 332 19.76 -15.50 -5.05
N LYS A 333 21.01 -16.00 -5.14
CA LYS A 333 21.76 -15.95 -6.42
C LYS A 333 21.06 -16.75 -7.53
N ARG A 334 20.56 -17.94 -7.22
CA ARG A 334 19.77 -18.73 -8.19
C ARG A 334 18.50 -17.99 -8.60
N LEU A 335 17.82 -17.35 -7.65
CA LEU A 335 16.63 -16.55 -7.90
C LEU A 335 16.94 -15.38 -8.85
N GLU A 336 18.03 -14.66 -8.62
CA GLU A 336 18.47 -13.55 -9.47
C GLU A 336 18.77 -14.01 -10.89
N ASP A 337 19.43 -15.16 -11.06
CA ASP A 337 19.74 -15.72 -12.37
C ASP A 337 18.47 -16.15 -13.13
N GLU A 338 17.51 -16.78 -12.45
CA GLU A 338 16.23 -17.16 -13.08
C GLU A 338 15.34 -15.94 -13.39
N CYS A 339 15.29 -14.93 -12.52
CA CYS A 339 14.60 -13.67 -12.81
C CYS A 339 15.20 -12.98 -14.05
N ARG A 340 16.53 -12.92 -14.16
CA ARG A 340 17.21 -12.32 -15.32
C ARG A 340 16.88 -13.06 -16.62
N LYS A 341 16.87 -14.39 -16.60
CA LYS A 341 16.49 -15.22 -17.77
C LYS A 341 15.04 -14.98 -18.18
N ALA A 342 14.15 -14.80 -17.22
CA ALA A 342 12.73 -14.55 -17.45
C ALA A 342 12.38 -13.09 -17.77
N GLY A 343 13.37 -12.18 -17.74
CA GLY A 343 13.15 -10.74 -18.02
C GLY A 343 12.51 -9.97 -16.86
N PHE A 344 12.63 -10.46 -15.62
CA PHE A 344 12.11 -9.79 -14.42
C PHE A 344 13.18 -9.01 -13.68
N SER A 345 12.79 -7.86 -13.13
CA SER A 345 13.61 -7.08 -12.22
C SER A 345 13.52 -7.68 -10.81
N ILE A 346 14.66 -7.80 -10.14
CA ILE A 346 14.75 -8.26 -8.75
C ILE A 346 15.59 -7.30 -7.92
N GLN A 347 15.17 -7.03 -6.69
CA GLN A 347 15.94 -6.24 -5.73
C GLN A 347 15.63 -6.64 -4.28
N ALA A 348 16.58 -6.43 -3.38
CA ALA A 348 16.35 -6.62 -1.95
C ALA A 348 15.30 -5.63 -1.43
N ILE A 349 14.41 -6.11 -0.56
CA ILE A 349 13.38 -5.28 0.09
C ILE A 349 14.00 -4.50 1.25
N GLN A 350 13.79 -3.20 1.27
CA GLN A 350 14.09 -2.33 2.39
C GLN A 350 12.79 -2.02 3.14
N VAL A 351 12.72 -2.41 4.41
CA VAL A 351 11.52 -2.19 5.24
C VAL A 351 11.62 -0.83 5.93
N VAL A 352 10.60 0.01 5.78
CA VAL A 352 10.51 1.30 6.47
C VAL A 352 10.17 1.06 7.95
N PRO A 353 10.79 1.75 8.92
CA PRO A 353 10.34 1.72 10.30
C PRO A 353 8.92 2.30 10.45
N SER A 354 8.36 2.19 11.66
CA SER A 354 7.10 2.86 12.00
C SER A 354 7.18 4.36 11.67
N ARG A 355 6.09 4.92 11.13
CA ARG A 355 5.94 6.34 10.82
C ARG A 355 5.05 7.06 11.82
N LEU A 356 4.61 6.35 12.86
CA LEU A 356 3.82 6.93 13.95
C LEU A 356 4.68 7.87 14.79
N ASN A 357 4.26 9.13 14.90
CA ASN A 357 4.90 10.10 15.79
C ASN A 357 4.25 10.08 17.19
N ASP A 358 4.78 10.88 18.11
CA ASP A 358 4.26 10.98 19.50
C ASP A 358 2.79 11.37 19.58
N VAL A 359 2.30 12.20 18.65
CA VAL A 359 0.88 12.58 18.58
C VAL A 359 0.06 11.35 18.20
N ASP A 360 0.50 10.57 17.22
CA ASP A 360 -0.19 9.37 16.77
C ASP A 360 -0.24 8.31 17.87
N LEU A 361 0.88 8.07 18.56
CA LEU A 361 0.96 7.13 19.67
C LEU A 361 0.02 7.51 20.83
N LYS A 362 -0.09 8.82 21.15
CA LYS A 362 -1.05 9.33 22.14
C LYS A 362 -2.51 9.13 21.73
N THR A 363 -2.79 9.07 20.42
CA THR A 363 -4.15 8.79 19.91
C THR A 363 -4.47 7.30 19.82
N LEU A 364 -3.48 6.41 19.94
CA LEU A 364 -3.69 4.95 19.96
C LEU A 364 -4.07 4.43 21.35
N SER A 365 -3.55 5.04 22.42
CA SER A 365 -3.82 4.65 23.80
C SER A 365 -5.16 5.13 24.36
N LYS A 366 -5.95 5.88 23.57
CA LYS A 366 -7.28 6.44 23.92
C LYS A 366 -8.34 6.13 22.86
#